data_AF-A0A5C7H1A4-F1
#
_entry.id   AF-A0A5C7H1A4-F1
#
_cell.length_a   1.000
_cell.length_b   1.000
_cell.length_c   1.000
_cell.angle_alpha   90.00
_cell.angle_beta   90.00
_cell.angle_gamma   90.00
#
_symmetry.space_group_name_H-M   'P 1'
#
loop_
_entity.id
_entity.type
_entity.pdbx_description
1 polymer ?
#
loop_
_entity_poly.entity_id
_entity_poly.type
_entity_poly.pdbx_seq_one_letter_code
_entity_poly.pdbx_strand_id
1 'polypeptide(L)'
;MKPCKQLELYYHDLLLEGGNDVANATSAAATNAAKLGNFKLGKLIIFDDPMTKDQNLHSPPVAKAQGFYFYTMKTDYSAWFAYTLIFNSTDYKGTLNIMGADLMNAETRDFSVVGGTGDFFMARGIATIITDNVLGLKYFRLKMNIKLYECESLIRCIALNATRLKVLTTLVLSRDDAANAASAADTNPAKARQLQSRHACRFQ
;
A
#
# COMPACT_ATOMS: atom_id res chain seq x y z
N MET A 1 -0.26 13.12 15.15
CA MET A 1 0.81 12.42 14.40
C MET A 1 0.81 12.95 12.97
N LYS A 2 1.96 13.32 12.39
CA LYS A 2 2.03 13.82 11.00
C LYS A 2 2.32 12.64 10.07
N PRO A 3 1.62 12.47 8.94
CA PRO A 3 1.91 11.37 8.01
C PRO A 3 3.28 11.56 7.34
N CYS A 4 4.01 10.46 7.16
CA CYS A 4 5.30 10.42 6.48
C CYS A 4 5.17 10.46 4.96
N LYS A 5 4.04 10.01 4.41
CA LYS A 5 3.72 10.10 2.99
C LYS A 5 2.22 10.34 2.80
N GLN A 6 1.88 11.16 1.81
CA GLN A 6 0.50 11.48 1.46
C GLN A 6 0.31 11.33 -0.05
N LEU A 7 -0.79 10.70 -0.44
CA LEU A 7 -1.23 10.58 -1.83
C LEU A 7 -2.68 11.06 -1.91
N GLU A 8 -3.00 11.85 -2.92
CA GLU A 8 -4.37 12.20 -3.30
C GLU A 8 -4.64 11.57 -4.66
N LEU A 9 -5.66 10.73 -4.74
CA LEU A 9 -6.04 10.00 -5.95
C LEU A 9 -7.56 10.01 -6.11
N TYR A 10 -8.04 9.82 -7.33
CA TYR A 10 -9.46 9.67 -7.63
C TYR A 10 -9.72 8.26 -8.12
N TYR A 11 -10.60 7.56 -7.42
CA TYR A 11 -11.09 6.23 -7.74
C TYR A 11 -12.35 6.34 -8.60
N HIS A 12 -12.45 5.51 -9.64
CA HIS A 12 -13.58 5.51 -10.56
C HIS A 12 -14.14 4.10 -10.75
N ASP A 13 -15.38 3.88 -10.34
CA ASP A 13 -16.09 2.61 -10.58
C ASP A 13 -17.10 2.80 -11.70
N LEU A 14 -17.03 1.95 -12.72
CA LEU A 14 -18.03 1.81 -13.78
C LEU A 14 -18.65 0.41 -13.71
N LEU A 15 -19.81 0.33 -13.07
CA LEU A 15 -20.52 -0.93 -12.90
C LEU A 15 -21.15 -1.40 -14.20
N LEU A 16 -20.92 -2.67 -14.55
CA LEU A 16 -21.63 -3.37 -15.61
C LEU A 16 -23.11 -3.52 -15.24
N GLU A 17 -23.95 -2.60 -15.74
CA GLU A 17 -25.38 -2.60 -15.50
C GLU A 17 -26.13 -3.34 -16.63
N GLY A 18 -26.85 -4.41 -16.27
CA GLY A 18 -27.73 -5.14 -17.20
C GLY A 18 -27.03 -5.83 -18.38
N GLY A 19 -25.70 -5.98 -18.33
CA GLY A 19 -24.90 -6.57 -19.41
C GLY A 19 -24.62 -5.61 -20.58
N ASN A 20 -25.01 -4.34 -20.46
CA ASN A 20 -24.70 -3.31 -21.45
C ASN A 20 -23.35 -2.67 -21.16
N ASP A 21 -22.67 -2.13 -22.19
CA ASP A 21 -21.46 -1.30 -22.03
C ASP A 21 -20.22 -2.07 -21.51
N VAL A 22 -20.08 -3.35 -21.89
CA VAL A 22 -18.98 -4.24 -21.51
C VAL A 22 -17.59 -3.64 -21.77
N ALA A 23 -17.44 -2.84 -22.82
CA ALA A 23 -16.16 -2.24 -23.18
C ALA A 23 -15.69 -1.16 -22.19
N ASN A 24 -16.61 -0.49 -21.51
CA ASN A 24 -16.30 0.61 -20.58
C ASN A 24 -16.41 0.21 -19.10
N ALA A 25 -17.09 -0.90 -18.81
CA ALA A 25 -17.25 -1.37 -17.44
C ALA A 25 -15.91 -1.78 -16.82
N THR A 26 -15.71 -1.40 -15.56
CA THR A 26 -14.52 -1.71 -14.77
C THR A 26 -14.87 -2.60 -13.56
N SER A 27 -16.16 -2.72 -13.23
CA SER A 27 -16.66 -3.58 -12.17
C SER A 27 -17.91 -4.35 -12.59
N ALA A 28 -18.17 -5.46 -11.89
CA ALA A 28 -19.32 -6.31 -12.14
C ALA A 28 -19.86 -6.97 -10.86
N ALA A 29 -21.16 -7.21 -10.83
CA ALA A 29 -21.78 -7.94 -9.73
C ALA A 29 -21.44 -9.44 -9.80
N ALA A 30 -20.84 -9.97 -8.74
CA ALA A 30 -20.56 -11.39 -8.57
C ALA A 30 -21.73 -12.13 -7.90
N THR A 31 -22.58 -11.42 -7.14
CA THR A 31 -23.78 -11.98 -6.50
C THR A 31 -24.98 -11.05 -6.69
N ASN A 32 -26.17 -11.64 -6.57
CA ASN A 32 -27.41 -10.89 -6.41
C ASN A 32 -27.59 -10.44 -4.95
N ALA A 33 -28.35 -9.38 -4.73
CA ALA A 33 -28.74 -8.98 -3.38
C ALA A 33 -29.58 -10.08 -2.69
N ALA A 34 -29.42 -10.24 -1.38
CA ALA A 34 -30.08 -11.26 -0.57
C ALA A 34 -31.60 -11.02 -0.37
N LYS A 35 -32.20 -10.08 -1.11
CA LYS A 35 -33.60 -9.61 -0.98
C LYS A 35 -33.99 -9.24 0.47
N LEU A 36 -33.01 -8.78 1.25
CA LEU A 36 -33.20 -8.39 2.64
C LEU A 36 -33.10 -6.87 2.77
N GLY A 37 -34.27 -6.21 2.80
CA GLY A 37 -34.36 -4.75 2.74
C GLY A 37 -34.18 -4.20 1.32
N ASN A 38 -34.21 -2.87 1.18
CA ASN A 38 -34.18 -2.19 -0.13
C ASN A 38 -32.79 -1.65 -0.50
N PHE A 39 -31.76 -1.96 0.30
CA PHE A 39 -30.41 -1.36 0.20
C PHE A 39 -29.35 -2.36 -0.28
N LYS A 40 -29.78 -3.35 -1.08
CA LYS A 40 -28.91 -4.27 -1.83
C LYS A 40 -28.00 -5.17 -0.98
N LEU A 41 -28.31 -5.34 0.31
CA LEU A 41 -27.54 -6.20 1.23
C LEU A 41 -27.14 -7.53 0.58
N GLY A 42 -25.85 -7.86 0.68
CA GLY A 42 -25.26 -9.10 0.15
C GLY A 42 -24.92 -9.06 -1.34
N LYS A 43 -25.24 -7.98 -2.08
CA LYS A 43 -24.76 -7.78 -3.45
C LYS A 43 -23.26 -7.48 -3.40
N LEU A 44 -22.46 -8.40 -3.93
CA LEU A 44 -21.00 -8.33 -4.03
C LEU A 44 -20.60 -7.87 -5.42
N ILE A 45 -19.72 -6.89 -5.48
CA ILE A 45 -19.15 -6.32 -6.70
C ILE A 45 -17.64 -6.58 -6.69
N ILE A 46 -17.11 -7.07 -7.81
CA ILE A 46 -15.67 -7.22 -8.05
C ILE A 46 -15.26 -6.16 -9.06
N PHE A 47 -14.09 -5.54 -8.86
CA PHE A 47 -13.65 -4.41 -9.66
C PHE A 47 -12.15 -4.43 -9.99
N ASP A 48 -11.80 -3.89 -11.16
CA ASP A 48 -10.45 -3.52 -11.63
C ASP A 48 -10.51 -2.08 -12.14
N ASP A 49 -10.49 -1.13 -11.22
CA ASP A 49 -10.81 0.27 -11.47
C ASP A 49 -9.57 1.13 -11.68
N PRO A 50 -9.62 2.13 -12.59
CA PRO A 50 -8.54 3.09 -12.76
C PRO A 50 -8.48 4.09 -11.59
N MET A 51 -7.26 4.44 -11.19
CA MET A 51 -6.97 5.53 -10.24
C MET A 51 -6.24 6.65 -10.95
N THR A 52 -6.75 7.88 -10.88
CA THR A 52 -6.17 9.05 -11.56
C THR A 52 -5.71 10.11 -10.55
N LYS A 53 -4.93 11.10 -11.02
CA LYS A 53 -4.46 12.24 -10.20
C LYS A 53 -5.48 13.38 -10.13
N ASP A 54 -6.50 13.36 -10.98
CA ASP A 54 -7.53 14.40 -11.08
C ASP A 54 -8.93 13.77 -11.21
N GLN A 55 -9.97 14.59 -11.36
CA GLN A 55 -11.35 14.08 -11.42
C GLN A 55 -11.73 13.44 -12.76
N ASN A 56 -10.85 13.51 -13.78
CA ASN A 56 -11.18 13.09 -15.12
C ASN A 56 -10.87 11.60 -15.32
N LEU A 57 -11.92 10.82 -15.59
CA LEU A 57 -11.82 9.37 -15.84
C LEU A 57 -10.89 9.02 -17.01
N HIS A 58 -10.75 9.91 -18.00
CA HIS A 58 -9.92 9.67 -19.19
C HIS A 58 -8.46 10.08 -19.00
N SER A 59 -8.10 10.62 -17.83
CA SER A 59 -6.70 10.89 -17.49
C SER A 59 -5.91 9.58 -17.38
N PRO A 60 -4.61 9.59 -17.69
CA PRO A 60 -3.77 8.41 -17.54
C PRO A 60 -3.81 7.87 -16.11
N PRO A 61 -4.16 6.58 -15.90
CA PRO A 61 -4.20 6.02 -14.56
C PRO A 61 -2.79 5.91 -13.98
N VAL A 62 -2.65 6.26 -12.71
CA VAL A 62 -1.40 6.19 -11.96
C VAL A 62 -1.32 4.95 -11.06
N ALA A 63 -2.47 4.33 -10.82
CA ALA A 63 -2.61 3.02 -10.20
C ALA A 63 -3.88 2.34 -10.70
N LYS A 64 -4.02 1.04 -10.39
CA LYS A 64 -5.28 0.31 -10.47
C LYS A 64 -5.76 -0.05 -9.08
N ALA A 65 -7.05 0.02 -8.83
CA ALA A 65 -7.67 -0.53 -7.63
C ALA A 65 -8.32 -1.87 -7.99
N GLN A 66 -7.83 -2.96 -7.41
CA GLN A 66 -8.35 -4.30 -7.66
C GLN A 66 -8.88 -4.91 -6.37
N GLY A 67 -10.12 -5.36 -6.37
CA GLY A 67 -10.72 -5.95 -5.20
C GLY A 67 -12.22 -6.10 -5.29
N PHE A 68 -12.89 -5.92 -4.16
CA PHE A 68 -14.33 -6.05 -4.08
C PHE A 68 -14.93 -5.13 -3.03
N TYR A 69 -16.23 -4.86 -3.20
CA TYR A 69 -17.07 -4.32 -2.15
C TYR A 69 -18.41 -5.05 -2.14
N PHE A 70 -19.06 -5.08 -0.98
CA PHE A 70 -20.42 -5.60 -0.87
C PHE A 70 -21.26 -4.74 0.06
N TYR A 71 -22.55 -4.67 -0.24
CA TYR A 71 -23.51 -3.92 0.58
C TYR A 71 -23.83 -4.68 1.88
N THR A 72 -23.77 -3.99 3.01
CA THR A 72 -23.78 -4.64 4.34
C THR A 72 -25.00 -4.35 5.21
N MET A 73 -25.79 -3.33 4.91
CA MET A 73 -26.87 -2.86 5.78
C MET A 73 -28.26 -3.08 5.19
N LYS A 74 -29.20 -3.50 6.05
CA LYS A 74 -30.61 -3.76 5.68
C LYS A 74 -31.45 -2.48 5.60
N THR A 75 -31.08 -1.47 6.37
CA THR A 75 -31.89 -0.27 6.63
C THR A 75 -31.37 0.99 5.94
N ASP A 76 -30.17 0.94 5.37
CA ASP A 76 -29.54 2.07 4.69
C ASP A 76 -28.43 1.59 3.74
N TYR A 77 -27.91 2.48 2.89
CA TYR A 77 -26.74 2.18 2.07
C TYR A 77 -25.46 2.22 2.91
N SER A 78 -24.85 1.05 3.05
CA SER A 78 -23.46 0.91 3.49
C SER A 78 -22.80 -0.20 2.69
N ALA A 79 -21.49 -0.12 2.57
CA ALA A 79 -20.70 -1.20 2.00
C ALA A 79 -19.52 -1.56 2.89
N TRP A 80 -18.82 -2.61 2.51
CA TRP A 80 -17.53 -2.95 3.07
C TRP A 80 -16.58 -3.25 1.92
N PHE A 81 -15.40 -2.66 1.95
CA PHE A 81 -14.39 -2.72 0.90
C PHE A 81 -13.18 -3.51 1.37
N ALA A 82 -12.61 -4.31 0.46
CA ALA A 82 -11.23 -4.75 0.52
C ALA A 82 -10.63 -4.77 -0.88
N TYR A 83 -9.51 -4.08 -1.04
CA TYR A 83 -8.85 -3.95 -2.34
C TYR A 83 -7.38 -3.60 -2.19
N THR A 84 -6.69 -3.76 -3.30
CA THR A 84 -5.28 -3.43 -3.46
C THR A 84 -5.14 -2.31 -4.47
N LEU A 85 -4.46 -1.23 -4.08
CA LEU A 85 -3.94 -0.26 -5.05
C LEU A 85 -2.62 -0.80 -5.60
N ILE A 86 -2.56 -0.96 -6.92
CA ILE A 86 -1.42 -1.51 -7.65
C ILE A 86 -0.76 -0.38 -8.43
N PHE A 87 0.43 -0.01 -8.01
CA PHE A 87 1.27 1.01 -8.65
C PHE A 87 2.31 0.33 -9.53
N ASN A 88 2.39 0.74 -10.79
CA ASN A 88 3.38 0.24 -11.74
C ASN A 88 3.81 1.34 -12.71
N SER A 89 4.24 2.48 -12.16
CA SER A 89 4.76 3.61 -12.91
C SER A 89 6.24 3.84 -12.60
N THR A 90 6.83 4.84 -13.24
CA THR A 90 8.19 5.31 -12.92
C THR A 90 8.26 5.99 -11.55
N ASP A 91 7.14 6.54 -11.06
CA ASP A 91 7.08 7.25 -9.79
C ASP A 91 6.96 6.28 -8.61
N TYR A 92 6.11 5.25 -8.75
CA TYR A 92 5.84 4.26 -7.71
C TYR A 92 5.65 2.87 -8.30
N LYS A 93 6.27 1.88 -7.67
CA LYS A 93 6.15 0.46 -7.99
C LYS A 93 5.95 -0.38 -6.74
N GLY A 94 4.74 -0.94 -6.59
CA GLY A 94 4.36 -1.68 -5.40
C GLY A 94 2.86 -1.68 -5.18
N THR A 95 2.43 -2.09 -3.98
CA THR A 95 1.01 -2.16 -3.66
C THR A 95 0.68 -1.61 -2.28
N LEU A 96 -0.55 -1.10 -2.11
CA LEU A 96 -1.16 -0.79 -0.83
C LEU A 96 -2.44 -1.62 -0.67
N ASN A 97 -2.57 -2.35 0.42
CA ASN A 97 -3.79 -3.11 0.74
C ASN A 97 -4.66 -2.27 1.68
N ILE A 98 -5.93 -2.10 1.32
CA ILE A 98 -6.88 -1.22 1.99
C ILE A 98 -8.16 -1.98 2.26
N MET A 99 -8.71 -1.82 3.47
CA MET A 99 -9.99 -2.40 3.85
C MET A 99 -10.74 -1.52 4.86
N GLY A 100 -12.06 -1.56 4.82
CA GLY A 100 -12.88 -0.77 5.74
C GLY A 100 -14.38 -0.85 5.47
N ALA A 101 -15.15 -0.44 6.47
CA ALA A 101 -16.57 -0.21 6.33
C ALA A 101 -16.83 1.16 5.71
N ASP A 102 -17.65 1.20 4.67
CA ASP A 102 -18.10 2.40 3.98
C ASP A 102 -19.51 2.77 4.47
N LEU A 103 -19.57 3.74 5.39
CA LEU A 103 -20.81 4.35 5.84
C LEU A 103 -21.15 5.50 4.88
N MET A 104 -21.81 5.17 3.77
CA MET A 104 -21.94 6.07 2.60
C MET A 104 -22.59 7.41 2.89
N ASN A 105 -23.42 7.51 3.95
CA ASN A 105 -24.06 8.75 4.38
C ASN A 105 -23.14 9.75 5.10
N ALA A 106 -21.95 9.33 5.51
CA ALA A 106 -20.96 10.23 6.10
C ALA A 106 -20.22 11.00 4.99
N GLU A 107 -19.94 12.29 5.25
CA GLU A 107 -19.19 13.16 4.35
C GLU A 107 -17.78 12.63 4.07
N THR A 108 -17.12 12.12 5.12
CA THR A 108 -15.79 11.51 5.07
C THR A 108 -15.80 10.16 5.75
N ARG A 109 -15.10 9.16 5.19
CA ARG A 109 -14.95 7.83 5.79
C ARG A 109 -13.50 7.39 5.76
N ASP A 110 -13.04 6.73 6.80
CA ASP A 110 -11.66 6.28 6.92
C ASP A 110 -11.55 4.77 6.75
N PHE A 111 -10.76 4.33 5.77
CA PHE A 111 -10.35 2.95 5.59
C PHE A 111 -8.94 2.73 6.11
N SER A 112 -8.66 1.52 6.57
CA SER A 112 -7.32 1.16 7.04
C SER A 112 -6.43 0.76 5.88
N VAL A 113 -5.25 1.36 5.78
CA VAL A 113 -4.14 0.80 5.00
C VAL A 113 -3.46 -0.24 5.89
N VAL A 114 -3.69 -1.52 5.56
CA VAL A 114 -3.29 -2.66 6.40
C VAL A 114 -1.92 -3.23 6.06
N GLY A 115 -1.34 -2.80 4.94
CA GLY A 115 -0.01 -3.23 4.52
C GLY A 115 0.32 -2.75 3.12
N GLY A 116 1.54 -3.02 2.68
CA GLY A 116 1.96 -2.78 1.31
C GLY A 116 3.19 -3.58 0.91
N THR A 117 3.50 -3.55 -0.38
CA THR A 117 4.65 -4.23 -1.01
C THR A 117 5.43 -3.27 -1.90
N GLY A 118 6.64 -3.64 -2.32
CA GLY A 118 7.51 -2.78 -3.14
C GLY A 118 7.85 -1.48 -2.42
N ASP A 119 7.66 -0.34 -3.09
CA ASP A 119 7.90 0.99 -2.52
C ASP A 119 7.05 1.32 -1.27
N PHE A 120 6.02 0.51 -1.01
CA PHE A 120 5.12 0.64 0.14
C PHE A 120 5.28 -0.52 1.14
N PHE A 121 6.42 -1.22 1.12
CA PHE A 121 6.69 -2.31 2.05
C PHE A 121 6.47 -1.89 3.51
N MET A 122 5.72 -2.70 4.25
CA MET A 122 5.33 -2.47 5.67
C MET A 122 4.55 -1.16 5.92
N ALA A 123 3.98 -0.54 4.88
CA ALA A 123 3.21 0.68 5.05
C ALA A 123 1.96 0.46 5.91
N ARG A 124 1.72 1.36 6.86
CA ARG A 124 0.47 1.46 7.62
C ARG A 124 -0.07 2.87 7.61
N GLY A 125 -1.40 3.00 7.60
CA GLY A 125 -2.04 4.30 7.67
C GLY A 125 -3.53 4.28 7.40
N ILE A 126 -4.05 5.41 6.94
CA ILE A 126 -5.47 5.65 6.75
C ILE A 126 -5.72 6.20 5.34
N ALA A 127 -6.72 5.68 4.65
CA ALA A 127 -7.25 6.24 3.42
C ALA A 127 -8.61 6.90 3.71
N THR A 128 -8.65 8.23 3.68
CA THR A 128 -9.89 8.99 3.86
C THR A 128 -10.58 9.14 2.52
N ILE A 129 -11.85 8.76 2.46
CA ILE A 129 -12.67 8.66 1.25
C ILE A 129 -13.78 9.70 1.29
N ILE A 130 -13.90 10.48 0.22
CA ILE A 130 -14.94 11.50 0.04
C ILE A 130 -15.69 11.18 -1.26
N THR A 131 -17.01 11.18 -1.20
CA THR A 131 -17.83 10.94 -2.40
C THR A 131 -17.82 12.22 -3.23
N ASP A 132 -17.31 12.13 -4.45
CA ASP A 132 -17.13 13.30 -5.33
C ASP A 132 -18.20 13.35 -6.43
N ASN A 133 -18.58 12.21 -6.99
CA ASN A 133 -19.65 12.13 -7.99
C ASN A 133 -20.36 10.77 -7.93
N VAL A 134 -21.68 10.76 -8.12
CA VAL A 134 -22.48 9.53 -8.21
C VAL A 134 -23.53 9.71 -9.29
N LEU A 135 -23.54 8.82 -10.28
CA LEU A 135 -24.54 8.74 -11.34
C LEU A 135 -25.32 7.43 -11.21
N GLY A 136 -26.33 7.45 -10.35
CA GLY A 136 -27.14 6.27 -10.03
C GLY A 136 -26.27 5.15 -9.46
N LEU A 137 -26.38 3.95 -10.06
CA LEU A 137 -25.55 2.78 -9.71
C LEU A 137 -24.49 2.49 -10.78
N LYS A 138 -24.48 3.25 -11.88
CA LYS A 138 -23.62 2.98 -13.03
C LYS A 138 -22.21 3.51 -12.81
N TYR A 139 -22.10 4.70 -12.23
CA TYR A 139 -20.81 5.35 -12.01
C TYR A 139 -20.75 6.01 -10.64
N PHE A 140 -19.63 5.85 -9.96
CA PHE A 140 -19.27 6.72 -8.85
C PHE A 140 -17.78 7.01 -8.83
N ARG A 141 -17.46 8.21 -8.32
CA ARG A 141 -16.10 8.69 -8.14
C ARG A 141 -15.86 9.02 -6.69
N LEU A 142 -14.76 8.52 -6.16
CA LEU A 142 -14.33 8.77 -4.80
C LEU A 142 -12.99 9.50 -4.81
N LYS A 143 -12.90 10.63 -4.11
CA LYS A 143 -11.63 11.25 -3.77
C LYS A 143 -11.01 10.49 -2.61
N MET A 144 -9.79 10.04 -2.77
CA MET A 144 -9.04 9.26 -1.78
C MET A 144 -7.80 10.01 -1.32
N ASN A 145 -7.77 10.35 -0.03
CA ASN A 145 -6.62 10.94 0.64
C ASN A 145 -5.92 9.87 1.48
N ILE A 146 -4.84 9.30 0.94
CA ILE A 146 -4.08 8.23 1.58
C ILE A 146 -2.95 8.84 2.40
N LYS A 147 -2.99 8.64 3.71
CA LYS A 147 -2.00 9.13 4.67
C LYS A 147 -1.31 7.94 5.31
N LEU A 148 -0.03 7.75 4.99
CA LEU A 148 0.81 6.72 5.59
C LEU A 148 1.52 7.31 6.81
N TYR A 149 1.46 6.58 7.92
CA TYR A 149 2.10 6.98 9.19
C TYR A 149 3.32 6.12 9.51
N GLU A 150 3.40 4.94 8.92
CA GLU A 150 4.61 4.12 8.92
C GLU A 150 5.09 3.94 7.49
N CYS A 151 6.27 4.45 7.22
CA CYS A 151 6.94 4.38 5.93
C CYS A 151 8.34 3.83 6.19
N GLU A 152 8.63 2.62 5.71
CA GLU A 152 9.99 2.11 5.77
C GLU A 152 10.88 2.96 4.85
N SER A 153 11.78 3.74 5.46
CA SER A 153 12.85 4.39 4.71
C SER A 153 13.92 3.35 4.43
N LEU A 154 13.94 2.81 3.20
CA LEU A 154 14.97 1.87 2.71
C LEU A 154 16.43 2.40 2.83
N ILE A 155 16.60 3.66 3.25
CA ILE A 155 17.89 4.34 3.43
C ILE A 155 18.63 3.93 4.72
N ARG A 156 18.03 3.20 5.67
CA ARG A 156 18.75 2.84 6.92
C ARG A 156 19.59 1.55 6.90
N CYS A 157 19.41 0.63 5.96
CA CYS A 157 20.21 -0.61 5.94
C CYS A 157 21.53 -0.49 5.17
N ILE A 158 21.66 0.43 4.21
CA ILE A 158 22.92 0.61 3.46
C ILE A 158 23.91 1.49 4.25
N ALA A 159 23.42 2.38 5.12
CA ALA A 159 24.27 3.23 5.96
C ALA A 159 25.04 2.48 7.06
N LEU A 160 24.70 1.23 7.39
CA LEU A 160 25.49 0.42 8.34
C LEU A 160 26.69 -0.31 7.72
N ASN A 161 26.81 -0.36 6.39
CA ASN A 161 27.97 -0.98 5.73
C ASN A 161 28.99 0.04 5.18
N ALA A 162 28.65 1.33 5.11
CA ALA A 162 29.57 2.36 4.62
C ALA A 162 30.60 2.84 5.66
N THR A 163 30.43 2.53 6.96
CA THR A 163 31.41 2.90 8.00
C THR A 163 32.57 1.89 8.12
N ARG A 164 32.50 0.72 7.46
CA ARG A 164 33.60 -0.26 7.42
C ARG A 164 34.52 -0.13 6.20
N LEU A 165 34.16 0.69 5.21
CA LEU A 165 34.95 0.89 4.00
C LEU A 165 35.64 2.28 3.97
N LYS A 166 36.18 2.72 5.12
CA LYS A 166 37.10 3.86 5.19
C LYS A 166 38.43 3.55 5.89
N VAL A 167 38.67 2.29 6.26
CA VAL A 167 39.94 1.85 6.87
C VAL A 167 40.88 1.19 5.84
N LEU A 168 40.42 0.91 4.62
CA LEU A 168 41.20 0.17 3.61
C LEU A 168 41.71 1.04 2.45
N THR A 169 41.98 2.32 2.66
CA THR A 169 42.59 3.18 1.62
C THR A 169 43.61 4.17 2.20
N THR A 170 44.26 3.80 3.30
CA THR A 170 45.42 4.55 3.82
C THR A 170 46.45 3.57 4.36
N LEU A 171 47.07 2.81 3.47
CA LEU A 171 48.39 2.19 3.65
C LEU A 171 48.91 1.86 2.25
N VAL A 172 49.56 2.86 1.66
CA VAL A 172 50.32 2.81 0.42
C VAL A 172 51.78 2.74 0.84
N LEU A 173 52.53 1.75 0.32
CA LEU A 173 54.00 1.53 0.41
C LEU A 173 54.47 0.99 1.77
N SER A 174 55.26 -0.07 1.88
CA SER A 174 56.39 -0.53 1.07
C SER A 174 56.44 -2.07 0.98
N ARG A 175 57.08 -2.57 -0.08
CA ARG A 175 57.60 -3.94 -0.17
C ARG A 175 58.60 -4.19 0.97
N ASP A 176 58.74 -5.47 1.31
CA ASP A 176 59.68 -6.11 2.22
C ASP A 176 59.09 -6.55 3.58
N ASP A 177 59.41 -7.79 3.94
CA ASP A 177 59.09 -8.54 5.16
C ASP A 177 57.76 -9.31 5.22
N ALA A 178 57.60 -10.20 4.24
CA ALA A 178 56.93 -11.48 4.45
C ALA A 178 57.83 -12.41 5.31
N ALA A 179 57.94 -12.19 6.62
CA ALA A 179 58.58 -13.13 7.56
C ALA A 179 58.29 -12.81 9.04
N ASN A 180 57.13 -13.21 9.55
CA ASN A 180 57.03 -13.89 10.86
C ASN A 180 55.57 -14.21 11.18
N ALA A 181 55.21 -15.47 11.06
CA ALA A 181 54.10 -16.05 11.79
C ALA A 181 54.55 -16.32 13.22
N ALA A 182 53.83 -15.81 14.23
CA ALA A 182 53.48 -16.54 15.46
C ALA A 182 52.80 -15.62 16.49
N SER A 183 51.86 -16.21 17.24
CA SER A 183 51.36 -15.78 18.55
C SER A 183 50.24 -14.73 18.59
N ALA A 184 49.00 -15.19 18.38
CA ALA A 184 47.89 -15.12 19.38
C ALA A 184 46.52 -15.11 18.68
N ALA A 185 46.11 -16.26 18.12
CA ALA A 185 44.73 -16.51 17.79
C ALA A 185 44.00 -16.99 19.06
N ASP A 186 43.18 -16.12 19.66
CA ASP A 186 42.20 -16.54 20.68
C ASP A 186 40.96 -17.09 19.96
N THR A 187 40.93 -18.41 19.80
CA THR A 187 39.86 -19.20 19.19
C THR A 187 38.78 -19.55 20.23
N ASN A 188 37.94 -18.59 20.61
CA ASN A 188 36.78 -18.87 21.47
C ASN A 188 35.43 -18.70 20.71
N PRO A 189 34.76 -19.79 20.29
CA PRO A 189 33.49 -19.73 19.56
C PRO A 189 32.28 -19.26 20.41
N ALA A 190 32.44 -19.04 21.71
CA ALA A 190 31.36 -18.56 22.58
C ALA A 190 31.15 -17.02 22.55
N LYS A 191 32.15 -16.22 22.13
CA LYS A 191 32.02 -14.75 22.02
C LYS A 191 31.42 -14.26 20.69
N ALA A 192 31.47 -15.08 19.65
CA ALA A 192 30.88 -14.75 18.35
C ALA A 192 29.34 -14.78 18.38
N ARG A 193 28.73 -15.49 19.34
CA ARG A 193 27.27 -15.68 19.42
C ARG A 193 26.52 -14.59 20.21
N GLN A 194 27.23 -13.71 20.93
CA GLN A 194 26.62 -12.58 21.67
C GLN A 194 26.60 -11.25 20.90
N LEU A 195 27.29 -11.13 19.75
CA LEU A 195 27.26 -9.90 18.94
C LEU A 195 26.23 -9.92 17.80
N GLN A 196 25.60 -11.06 17.51
CA GLN A 196 24.56 -11.18 16.48
C GLN A 196 23.12 -10.95 16.98
N SER A 197 22.89 -10.73 18.28
CA SER A 197 21.55 -10.55 18.86
C SER A 197 21.18 -9.12 19.24
N ARG A 198 21.97 -8.10 18.88
CA ARG A 198 21.77 -6.70 19.36
C ARG A 198 21.46 -5.64 18.30
N HIS A 199 21.02 -6.02 17.10
CA HIS A 199 20.43 -5.06 16.16
C HIS A 199 19.00 -5.51 15.78
N ALA A 200 18.14 -5.58 16.79
CA ALA A 200 16.72 -5.40 16.56
C ALA A 200 16.49 -3.94 16.17
N CYS A 201 15.78 -3.69 15.07
CA CYS A 201 15.16 -2.40 14.78
C CYS A 201 14.46 -1.89 16.05
N ARG A 202 15.07 -0.93 16.73
CA ARG A 202 14.42 -0.19 17.81
C ARG A 202 13.49 0.82 17.17
N PHE A 203 12.20 0.51 17.19
CA PHE A 203 11.14 1.51 17.19
C PHE A 203 11.27 2.33 18.49
N GLN A 204 11.45 3.64 18.34
CA GLN A 204 11.06 4.64 19.34
C GLN A 204 9.96 5.48 18.70
#